data_AF-A0AAW0BL83-F1
#
_entry.id   AF-A0AAW0BL83-F1
#
_cell.length_a   1.000
_cell.length_b   1.000
_cell.length_c   1.000
_cell.angle_alpha   90.00
_cell.angle_beta   90.00
_cell.angle_gamma   90.00
#
_symmetry.space_group_name_H-M   'P 1'
#
loop_
_entity.id
_entity.type
_entity.pdbx_description
1 polymer ?
#
loop_
_entity_poly.entity_id
_entity_poly.type
_entity_poly.pdbx_seq_one_letter_code
_entity_poly.pdbx_strand_id
1 'polypeptide(L)'
;PFCAKCKKNVKSLSALQDHYRGKAEAIHPKCSKCLKGFYNNNAAVEHYNTAHPKKRCSCGVQVYIENLEDHYINSCFHPTCIICDVGFKDDTALNEHSIYAHASLRCTICKFQFRTNVELKLHFNLSMFHPNCPTCGHGCPDDSTLEKVIRVTISPVYDSK
;
A
#
# COMPACT_ATOMS: atom_id res chain seq x y z
N PRO A 1 0.72 -19.21 -41.62
CA PRO A 1 -0.36 -19.66 -40.70
C PRO A 1 -1.73 -19.54 -41.39
N PHE A 2 -2.70 -20.40 -41.07
CA PHE A 2 -4.02 -20.39 -41.71
C PHE A 2 -5.13 -20.01 -40.73
N CYS A 3 -6.04 -19.13 -41.14
CA CYS A 3 -7.26 -18.80 -40.39
C CYS A 3 -8.44 -19.55 -40.99
N ALA A 4 -8.96 -20.56 -40.28
CA ALA A 4 -10.08 -21.38 -40.76
C ALA A 4 -11.40 -20.60 -40.87
N LYS A 5 -11.68 -19.68 -39.94
CA LYS A 5 -12.88 -18.81 -39.97
C LYS A 5 -12.93 -17.91 -41.21
N CYS A 6 -11.79 -17.34 -41.60
CA CYS A 6 -11.70 -16.47 -42.77
C CYS A 6 -11.24 -17.20 -44.03
N LYS A 7 -10.97 -18.51 -43.94
CA LYS A 7 -10.39 -19.35 -44.99
C LYS A 7 -9.18 -18.70 -45.69
N LYS A 8 -8.30 -18.04 -44.92
CA LYS A 8 -7.20 -17.22 -45.45
C LYS A 8 -5.86 -17.64 -44.88
N ASN A 9 -4.86 -17.77 -45.76
CA ASN A 9 -3.46 -17.88 -45.38
C ASN A 9 -2.86 -16.50 -45.08
N VAL A 10 -2.09 -16.42 -44.01
CA VAL A 10 -1.31 -15.23 -43.62
C VAL A 10 0.17 -15.59 -43.53
N LYS A 11 0.99 -14.58 -43.85
CA LYS A 11 2.42 -14.72 -44.11
C LYS A 11 3.29 -15.01 -42.87
N SER A 12 2.81 -14.70 -41.66
CA SER A 12 3.55 -14.91 -40.41
C SER A 12 2.61 -14.96 -39.20
N LEU A 13 3.12 -15.31 -38.02
CA LEU A 13 2.36 -15.26 -36.76
C LEU A 13 1.99 -13.82 -36.37
N SER A 14 2.91 -12.86 -36.55
CA SER A 14 2.61 -11.44 -36.34
C SER A 14 1.50 -10.96 -37.27
N ALA A 15 1.55 -11.33 -38.56
CA ALA A 15 0.50 -11.00 -39.52
C ALA A 15 -0.84 -11.70 -39.22
N LEU A 16 -0.81 -12.88 -38.58
CA LEU A 16 -2.03 -13.53 -38.08
C LEU A 16 -2.65 -12.75 -36.92
N GLN A 17 -1.82 -12.18 -36.05
CA GLN A 17 -2.29 -11.37 -34.94
C GLN A 17 -2.91 -10.06 -35.40
N ASP A 18 -2.29 -9.41 -36.38
CA ASP A 18 -2.86 -8.23 -37.05
C ASP A 18 -4.15 -8.57 -37.78
N HIS A 19 -4.22 -9.76 -38.40
CA HIS A 19 -5.44 -10.26 -39.03
C HIS A 19 -6.60 -10.40 -38.03
N TYR A 20 -6.35 -10.98 -36.85
CA TYR A 20 -7.39 -11.08 -35.80
C TYR A 20 -7.80 -9.70 -35.28
N ARG A 21 -6.82 -8.81 -35.03
CA ARG A 21 -7.08 -7.45 -34.53
C ARG A 21 -7.84 -6.58 -35.54
N GLY A 22 -7.54 -6.70 -36.83
CA GLY A 22 -8.10 -5.86 -37.90
C GLY A 22 -9.48 -6.28 -38.39
N LYS A 23 -10.02 -7.43 -37.94
CA LYS A 23 -11.36 -7.90 -38.31
C LYS A 23 -12.42 -7.45 -37.29
N ALA A 24 -13.68 -7.54 -37.71
CA ALA A 24 -14.82 -7.27 -36.85
C ALA A 24 -14.83 -8.25 -35.65
N GLU A 25 -15.23 -7.77 -34.47
CA GLU A 25 -15.22 -8.57 -33.23
C GLU A 25 -16.12 -9.80 -33.31
N ALA A 26 -17.22 -9.71 -34.07
CA ALA A 26 -18.11 -10.83 -34.36
C ALA A 26 -17.40 -12.00 -35.06
N ILE A 27 -16.30 -11.73 -35.79
CA ILE A 27 -15.50 -12.75 -36.48
C ILE A 27 -14.37 -13.22 -35.57
N HIS A 28 -13.59 -12.27 -35.05
CA HIS A 28 -12.44 -12.50 -34.18
C HIS A 28 -12.55 -11.63 -32.93
N PRO A 29 -12.78 -12.22 -31.74
CA PRO A 29 -12.91 -11.46 -30.51
C PRO A 29 -11.58 -10.83 -30.11
N LYS A 30 -11.67 -9.72 -29.38
CA LYS A 30 -10.53 -8.93 -28.93
C LYS A 30 -10.55 -8.83 -27.42
N CYS A 31 -9.37 -8.77 -26.82
CA CYS A 31 -9.25 -8.44 -25.41
C CYS A 31 -9.73 -7.00 -25.18
N SER A 32 -10.69 -6.80 -24.29
CA SER A 32 -11.21 -5.47 -23.97
C SER A 32 -10.21 -4.55 -23.28
N LYS A 33 -9.11 -5.08 -22.73
CA LYS A 33 -8.07 -4.32 -22.03
C LYS A 33 -6.89 -3.92 -22.93
N CYS A 34 -6.39 -4.83 -23.77
CA CYS A 34 -5.19 -4.60 -24.60
C CYS A 34 -5.43 -4.71 -26.12
N LEU A 35 -6.68 -4.95 -26.54
CA LEU A 35 -7.10 -5.05 -27.95
C LEU A 35 -6.35 -6.11 -28.77
N LYS A 36 -5.70 -7.09 -28.11
CA LYS A 36 -5.15 -8.27 -28.77
C LYS A 36 -6.29 -9.07 -29.36
N GLY A 37 -6.20 -9.43 -30.64
CA GLY A 37 -7.20 -10.24 -31.33
C GLY A 37 -6.96 -11.74 -31.12
N PHE A 38 -8.05 -12.52 -31.13
CA PHE A 38 -8.03 -13.96 -30.92
C PHE A 38 -8.83 -14.71 -31.97
N TYR A 39 -8.51 -15.98 -32.14
CA TYR A 39 -9.24 -16.85 -33.06
C TYR A 39 -10.71 -17.06 -32.60
N ASN A 40 -10.92 -17.26 -31.30
CA ASN A 40 -12.24 -17.54 -30.71
C ASN A 40 -12.36 -16.95 -29.29
N ASN A 41 -13.58 -17.01 -28.74
CA ASN A 41 -13.89 -16.43 -27.44
C ASN A 41 -13.14 -17.11 -26.29
N ASN A 42 -12.98 -18.44 -26.34
CA ASN A 42 -12.27 -19.18 -25.29
C ASN A 42 -10.83 -18.68 -25.15
N ALA A 43 -10.10 -18.52 -26.26
CA ALA A 43 -8.74 -17.99 -26.26
C ALA A 43 -8.67 -16.54 -25.77
N ALA A 44 -9.68 -15.72 -26.07
CA ALA A 44 -9.76 -14.35 -25.57
C ALA A 44 -10.01 -14.29 -24.06
N VAL A 45 -10.91 -15.14 -23.55
CA VAL A 45 -11.23 -15.24 -22.11
C VAL A 45 -10.04 -15.79 -21.33
N GLU A 46 -9.39 -16.85 -21.82
CA GLU A 46 -8.19 -17.41 -21.21
C GLU A 46 -7.07 -16.38 -21.14
N HIS A 47 -6.82 -15.65 -22.22
CA HIS A 47 -5.88 -14.54 -22.22
C HIS A 47 -6.25 -13.46 -21.22
N TYR A 48 -7.53 -13.04 -21.16
CA TYR A 48 -7.94 -11.99 -20.24
C TYR A 48 -7.68 -12.38 -18.78
N ASN A 49 -8.04 -13.61 -18.40
CA ASN A 49 -7.90 -14.09 -17.03
C ASN A 49 -6.43 -14.27 -16.62
N THR A 50 -5.54 -14.60 -17.56
CA THR A 50 -4.12 -14.84 -17.29
C THR A 50 -3.26 -13.57 -17.43
N ALA A 51 -3.52 -12.74 -18.43
CA ALA A 51 -2.72 -11.54 -18.71
C ALA A 51 -3.22 -10.28 -18.01
N HIS A 52 -4.50 -10.24 -17.61
CA HIS A 52 -5.09 -9.09 -16.92
C HIS A 52 -5.80 -9.52 -15.62
N PRO A 53 -5.09 -10.21 -14.71
CA PRO A 53 -5.70 -10.72 -13.50
C PRO A 53 -6.22 -9.57 -12.63
N LYS A 54 -7.43 -9.75 -12.11
CA LYS A 54 -8.08 -8.84 -11.18
C LYS A 54 -8.17 -9.46 -9.80
N LYS A 55 -8.02 -8.63 -8.78
CA LYS A 55 -8.24 -8.99 -7.38
C LYS A 55 -9.34 -8.11 -6.81
N ARG A 56 -10.21 -8.69 -5.99
CA ARG A 56 -11.11 -7.91 -5.13
C ARG A 56 -10.31 -7.43 -3.93
N CYS A 57 -10.17 -6.12 -3.80
CA CYS A 57 -9.51 -5.48 -2.67
C CYS A 57 -10.35 -5.62 -1.39
N SER A 58 -9.73 -5.48 -0.22
CA SER A 58 -10.41 -5.46 1.09
C SER A 58 -11.43 -4.33 1.21
N CYS A 59 -11.25 -3.22 0.48
CA CYS A 59 -12.24 -2.15 0.38
C CYS A 59 -13.44 -2.50 -0.54
N GLY A 60 -13.48 -3.71 -1.11
CA GLY A 60 -14.57 -4.20 -1.97
C GLY A 60 -14.41 -3.87 -3.45
N VAL A 61 -13.50 -2.96 -3.82
CA VAL A 61 -13.24 -2.57 -5.22
C VAL A 61 -12.49 -3.68 -5.96
N GLN A 62 -12.87 -3.93 -7.22
CA GLN A 62 -12.13 -4.84 -8.09
C GLN A 62 -11.05 -4.08 -8.86
N VAL A 63 -9.80 -4.48 -8.67
CA VAL A 63 -8.61 -3.78 -9.18
C VAL A 63 -7.76 -4.76 -9.99
N TYR A 64 -7.11 -4.28 -11.05
CA TYR A 64 -6.08 -5.06 -11.74
C TYR A 64 -4.87 -5.20 -10.82
N ILE A 65 -4.25 -6.39 -10.79
CA ILE A 65 -3.10 -6.62 -9.90
C ILE A 65 -1.94 -5.66 -10.22
N GLU A 66 -1.73 -5.33 -11.50
CA GLU A 66 -0.73 -4.35 -11.95
C GLU A 66 -0.95 -2.93 -11.42
N ASN A 67 -2.16 -2.58 -10.98
CA ASN A 67 -2.52 -1.25 -10.49
C ASN A 67 -2.77 -1.24 -8.97
N LEU A 68 -2.37 -2.29 -8.25
CA LEU A 68 -2.73 -2.46 -6.85
C LEU A 68 -2.01 -1.44 -5.94
N GLU A 69 -0.75 -1.11 -6.25
CA GLU A 69 0.02 -0.11 -5.51
C GLU A 69 -0.58 1.30 -5.69
N ASP A 70 -0.87 1.70 -6.93
CA ASP A 70 -1.55 2.97 -7.23
C ASP A 70 -2.92 3.04 -6.54
N HIS A 71 -3.65 1.92 -6.49
CA HIS A 71 -4.92 1.85 -5.79
C HIS A 71 -4.78 2.13 -4.29
N TYR A 72 -3.75 1.59 -3.63
CA TYR A 72 -3.53 1.82 -2.20
C TYR A 72 -3.16 3.27 -1.89
N ILE A 73 -2.46 3.96 -2.80
CA ILE A 73 -2.06 5.35 -2.61
C ILE A 73 -3.24 6.31 -2.84
N ASN A 74 -4.06 6.06 -3.86
CA ASN A 74 -5.10 7.00 -4.29
C ASN A 74 -6.49 6.75 -3.68
N SER A 75 -6.66 5.65 -2.94
CA SER A 75 -7.92 5.31 -2.30
C SER A 75 -8.01 5.89 -0.89
N CYS A 76 -9.09 6.59 -0.57
CA CYS A 76 -9.38 7.02 0.79
C CYS A 76 -9.74 5.87 1.76
N PHE A 77 -9.90 4.65 1.24
CA PHE A 77 -10.18 3.45 2.05
C PHE A 77 -8.90 2.71 2.49
N HIS A 78 -7.73 3.20 2.10
CA HIS A 78 -6.45 2.56 2.38
C HIS A 78 -5.51 3.52 3.12
N PRO A 79 -4.83 3.04 4.17
CA PRO A 79 -3.94 3.91 4.93
C PRO A 79 -2.65 4.17 4.15
N THR A 80 -2.14 5.38 4.28
CA THR A 80 -0.91 5.85 3.63
C THR A 80 0.09 6.29 4.70
N CYS A 81 1.37 5.98 4.48
CA CYS A 81 2.44 6.47 5.36
C CYS A 81 2.60 7.97 5.18
N ILE A 82 2.38 8.76 6.23
CA ILE A 82 2.52 10.21 6.14
C ILE A 82 3.97 10.68 5.98
N ILE A 83 4.96 9.79 6.11
CA ILE A 83 6.38 10.14 6.09
C ILE A 83 6.95 9.96 4.68
N CYS A 84 6.51 8.93 3.95
CA CYS A 84 7.01 8.59 2.61
C CYS A 84 5.92 8.41 1.54
N ASP A 85 4.66 8.65 1.87
CA ASP A 85 3.50 8.64 0.97
C ASP A 85 3.23 7.30 0.26
N VAL A 86 3.75 6.19 0.81
CA VAL A 86 3.43 4.82 0.35
C VAL A 86 2.06 4.39 0.90
N GLY A 87 1.21 3.85 0.03
CA GLY A 87 -0.11 3.31 0.38
C GLY A 87 -0.07 1.84 0.75
N PHE A 88 -0.92 1.42 1.69
CA PHE A 88 -0.96 0.06 2.22
C PHE A 88 -2.36 -0.56 2.14
N LYS A 89 -2.42 -1.89 2.08
CA LYS A 89 -3.68 -2.64 2.02
C LYS A 89 -4.56 -2.45 3.27
N ASP A 90 -3.94 -2.24 4.43
CA ASP A 90 -4.59 -2.12 5.74
C ASP A 90 -3.63 -1.48 6.76
N ASP A 91 -4.15 -1.14 7.94
CA ASP A 91 -3.39 -0.50 9.02
C ASP A 91 -2.29 -1.40 9.58
N THR A 92 -2.47 -2.72 9.52
CA THR A 92 -1.46 -3.69 9.97
C THR A 92 -0.20 -3.60 9.10
N ALA A 93 -0.36 -3.57 7.77
CA ALA A 93 0.75 -3.42 6.84
C ALA A 93 1.45 -2.06 6.98
N LEU A 94 0.68 -0.97 7.15
CA LEU A 94 1.25 0.36 7.42
C LEU A 94 2.04 0.36 8.75
N ASN A 95 1.50 -0.29 9.76
CA ASN A 95 2.11 -0.39 11.08
C ASN A 95 3.44 -1.15 11.03
N GLU A 96 3.49 -2.27 10.32
CA GLU A 96 4.73 -3.04 10.06
C GLU A 96 5.75 -2.18 9.32
N HIS A 97 5.36 -1.52 8.22
CA HIS A 97 6.22 -0.59 7.51
C HIS A 97 6.81 0.48 8.45
N SER A 98 5.96 1.10 9.26
CA SER A 98 6.38 2.16 10.18
C SER A 98 7.40 1.67 11.21
N ILE A 99 7.31 0.41 11.65
CA ILE A 99 8.27 -0.20 12.58
C ILE A 99 9.65 -0.39 11.93
N TYR A 100 9.71 -0.76 10.65
CA TYR A 100 10.99 -1.03 9.98
C TYR A 100 11.61 0.20 9.32
N ALA A 101 10.79 1.08 8.72
CA ALA A 101 11.27 2.23 7.96
C ALA A 101 11.32 3.54 8.76
N HIS A 102 10.45 3.69 9.76
CA HIS A 102 10.22 4.97 10.47
C HIS A 102 10.08 4.80 11.99
N ALA A 103 10.81 3.86 12.58
CA ALA A 103 10.68 3.50 14.01
C ALA A 103 10.77 4.70 14.96
N SER A 104 11.62 5.68 14.64
CA SER A 104 11.87 6.88 15.47
C SER A 104 10.81 7.96 15.34
N LEU A 105 9.87 7.83 14.39
CA LEU A 105 8.86 8.83 14.05
C LEU A 105 7.44 8.32 14.30
N ARG A 106 7.33 7.34 15.19
CA ARG A 106 6.10 6.63 15.49
C ARG A 106 5.89 6.53 16.99
N CYS A 107 4.65 6.64 17.43
CA CYS A 107 4.27 6.30 18.79
C CYS A 107 4.15 4.79 18.95
N THR A 108 4.89 4.22 19.90
CA THR A 108 4.88 2.78 20.23
C THR A 108 3.56 2.32 20.87
N ILE A 109 2.86 3.22 21.56
CA ILE A 109 1.60 2.95 22.27
C ILE A 109 0.41 3.01 21.30
N CYS A 110 0.14 4.18 20.70
CA CYS A 110 -1.03 4.38 19.86
C CYS A 110 -0.79 4.14 18.36
N LYS A 111 0.43 3.79 17.94
CA LYS A 111 0.82 3.46 16.56
C LYS A 111 0.78 4.63 15.57
N PHE A 112 0.45 5.85 16.01
CA PHE A 112 0.43 7.04 15.18
C PHE A 112 1.82 7.41 14.67
N GLN A 113 1.85 8.01 13.49
CA GLN A 113 3.07 8.47 12.80
C GLN A 113 3.17 9.99 12.88
N PHE A 114 4.39 10.49 12.84
CA PHE A 114 4.72 11.91 12.89
C PHE A 114 5.79 12.21 11.84
N ARG A 115 5.77 13.41 11.23
CA ARG A 115 6.77 13.77 10.23
C ARG A 115 8.10 14.15 10.87
N THR A 116 8.07 14.57 12.14
CA THR A 116 9.27 14.97 12.87
C THR A 116 9.32 14.44 14.30
N ASN A 117 10.53 14.34 14.86
CA ASN A 117 10.73 14.04 16.28
C ASN A 117 10.13 15.11 17.20
N VAL A 118 10.01 16.36 16.73
CA VAL A 118 9.40 17.46 17.49
C VAL A 118 7.91 17.20 17.68
N GLU A 119 7.22 16.82 16.60
CA GLU A 119 5.80 16.45 16.64
C GLU A 119 5.55 15.23 17.53
N LEU A 120 6.39 14.19 17.43
CA LEU A 120 6.27 13.00 18.29
C LEU A 120 6.49 13.33 19.77
N LYS A 121 7.46 14.17 20.11
CA LYS A 121 7.68 14.62 21.49
C LYS A 121 6.49 15.43 22.01
N LEU A 122 5.95 16.32 21.18
CA LEU A 122 4.77 17.11 21.54
C LEU A 122 3.56 16.21 21.79
N HIS A 123 3.37 15.19 20.96
CA HIS A 123 2.33 14.17 21.13
C HIS A 123 2.42 13.46 22.49
N PHE A 124 3.61 13.06 22.93
CA PHE A 124 3.76 12.47 24.26
C PHE A 124 3.41 13.47 25.36
N ASN A 125 3.91 14.71 25.29
CA ASN A 125 3.68 15.73 26.32
C ASN A 125 2.22 16.16 26.46
N LEU A 126 1.45 16.15 25.38
CA LEU A 126 0.04 16.59 25.38
C LEU A 126 -0.96 15.44 25.54
N SER A 127 -0.53 14.19 25.43
CA SER A 127 -1.45 13.05 25.49
C SER A 127 -1.87 12.74 26.91
N MET A 128 -3.18 12.64 27.13
CA MET A 128 -3.76 12.10 28.37
C MET A 128 -3.65 10.57 28.47
N PHE A 129 -3.24 9.90 27.39
CA PHE A 129 -3.19 8.45 27.29
C PHE A 129 -1.76 7.89 27.31
N HIS A 130 -0.74 8.75 27.46
CA HIS A 130 0.64 8.32 27.63
C HIS A 130 1.12 8.61 29.06
N PRO A 131 2.04 7.79 29.60
CA PRO A 131 2.63 8.04 30.91
C PRO A 131 3.28 9.43 30.93
N ASN A 132 3.08 10.20 31.99
CA ASN A 132 3.74 11.47 32.19
C ASN A 132 4.52 11.46 33.50
N CYS A 133 5.59 12.26 33.55
CA CYS A 133 6.30 12.49 34.79
C CYS A 133 5.47 13.40 35.69
N PRO A 134 5.09 12.97 36.91
CA PRO A 134 4.28 13.80 37.81
C PRO A 134 5.04 15.04 38.30
N THR A 135 6.37 15.07 38.18
CA THR A 135 7.22 16.16 38.66
C THR A 135 7.47 17.22 37.60
N CYS A 136 7.79 16.85 36.36
CA CYS A 136 8.10 17.81 35.28
C CYS A 136 7.04 17.91 34.18
N GLY A 137 6.00 17.05 34.20
CA GLY A 137 4.93 17.03 33.21
C GLY A 137 5.34 16.46 31.84
N HIS A 138 6.57 15.97 31.68
CA HIS A 138 7.03 15.41 30.40
C HIS A 138 6.36 14.06 30.12
N GLY A 139 5.76 13.93 28.94
CA GLY A 139 5.17 12.68 28.48
C GLY A 139 6.24 11.70 27.99
N CYS A 140 6.05 10.42 28.26
CA CYS A 140 7.02 9.37 27.99
C CYS A 140 6.45 8.31 27.02
N PRO A 141 7.31 7.69 26.20
CA PRO A 141 6.92 6.65 25.24
C PRO A 141 6.58 5.31 25.88
N ASP A 142 7.00 5.08 27.13
CA ASP A 142 6.78 3.85 27.90
C ASP A 142 7.16 4.08 29.38
N ASP A 143 6.77 3.13 30.23
CA ASP A 143 7.01 3.17 31.67
C ASP A 143 8.51 3.08 32.03
N SER A 144 9.33 2.39 31.23
CA SER A 144 10.78 2.30 31.49
C SER A 144 11.46 3.65 31.27
N THR A 145 11.03 4.39 30.23
CA THR A 145 11.48 5.75 29.98
C THR A 145 11.01 6.69 31.10
N LEU A 146 9.77 6.53 31.56
CA LEU A 146 9.24 7.30 32.69
C LEU A 146 10.05 7.05 33.98
N GLU A 147 10.36 5.79 34.32
CA GLU A 147 11.18 5.46 35.49
C GLU A 147 12.56 6.13 35.45
N LYS A 148 13.20 6.16 34.28
CA LYS A 148 14.49 6.83 34.10
C LYS A 148 14.37 8.33 34.32
N VAL A 149 13.34 8.98 33.76
CA VAL A 149 13.08 10.41 33.96
C VAL A 149 12.87 10.71 35.44
N ILE A 150 12.03 9.93 36.11
CA ILE A 150 11.73 10.05 37.55
C ILE A 150 13.01 9.92 38.38
N ARG A 151 13.87 8.92 38.11
CA ARG A 151 15.16 8.75 38.84
C ARG A 151 16.09 9.95 38.69
N VAL A 152 16.11 10.60 37.52
CA VAL A 152 16.94 11.79 37.28
C VAL A 152 16.33 13.04 37.93
N THR A 153 15.00 13.23 37.84
CA THR A 153 14.33 14.39 38.45
C THR A 153 14.22 14.31 39.97
N ILE A 154 14.28 13.10 40.55
CA ILE A 154 14.21 12.87 42.01
C ILE A 154 15.61 12.66 42.63
N SER A 155 16.68 12.52 41.82
CA SER A 155 18.05 12.55 42.38
C SER A 155 18.32 13.94 42.96
N PRO A 156 18.47 14.05 44.29
CA PRO A 156 18.22 15.31 44.98
C PRO A 156 19.38 16.29 44.83
N VAL A 157 18.98 17.55 44.83
CA VAL A 157 19.70 18.67 45.44
C VAL A 157 20.13 18.27 46.87
N TYR A 158 21.28 17.63 47.02
CA TYR A 158 22.03 17.50 48.28
C TYR A 158 23.52 17.37 47.95
N ASP A 159 24.10 18.48 47.52
CA ASP A 159 25.53 18.76 47.69
C ASP A 159 25.64 20.23 48.11
N SER A 160 25.46 20.49 49.41
CA SER A 160 25.84 21.74 50.09
C SER A 160 25.60 21.64 51.61
N LYS A 161 26.55 21.03 52.32
CA LYS A 161 27.22 21.52 53.55
C LYS A 161 27.81 20.39 54.37
#